data_AF-A0AAV6IAV1-F1
#
_entry.id   AF-A0AAV6IAV1-F1
#
_cell.length_a   1.000
_cell.length_b   1.000
_cell.length_c   1.000
_cell.angle_alpha   90.00
_cell.angle_beta   90.00
_cell.angle_gamma   90.00
#
_symmetry.space_group_name_H-M   'P 1'
#
loop_
_entity.id
_entity.type
_entity.pdbx_description
1 polymer ?
#
loop_
_entity_poly.entity_id
_entity_poly.type
_entity_poly.pdbx_seq_one_letter_code
_entity_poly.pdbx_strand_id
1 'polypeptide(L)'
;MQKYIAEKVNPDEQYVWARNHIRKGLEALEKLLHDYAGKYATGDEVYLADCFIAPQLYGAIKRFSLDMTPYPLLSRLNEAYNQLPAFVDSAPENQPDTPASSVEQQKKLKLYSNFQSTCSHRVRIALKLKEFTKLNPIGYVPVLVDEDFVVSDSFAILLYLEEKYPQHPLLPRDLQRRAINYQAANIVSSSIQPLQNLGLLDSTISAFLSLLPFNMQKYIAEKVNSDEQYVWARNHIGKGFEALEKLLHDYAGKYATGDEVYLADCFIAPQLYRAIKEFSLDMTLYPLLSRLNEAYNQLPAFEDSAPENQPDTPV
;
A
#
# COMPACT_ATOMS: atom_id res chain seq x y z
N MET A 1 -10.41 10.13 -2.40
CA MET A 1 -10.07 9.95 -3.84
C MET A 1 -11.24 10.31 -4.76
N GLN A 2 -12.04 9.36 -5.29
CA GLN A 2 -12.84 9.60 -6.52
C GLN A 2 -13.75 10.85 -6.52
N LYS A 3 -14.53 11.11 -5.46
CA LYS A 3 -15.35 12.34 -5.36
C LYS A 3 -14.53 13.63 -5.47
N TYR A 4 -13.49 13.78 -4.64
CA TYR A 4 -12.61 14.95 -4.64
C TYR A 4 -11.90 15.17 -5.99
N ILE A 5 -11.59 14.10 -6.72
CA ILE A 5 -11.02 14.22 -8.08
C ILE A 5 -12.10 14.66 -9.07
N ALA A 6 -13.29 14.06 -9.06
CA ALA A 6 -14.41 14.46 -9.91
C ALA A 6 -14.95 15.88 -9.64
N GLU A 7 -14.69 16.43 -8.44
CA GLU A 7 -14.99 17.81 -8.04
C GLU A 7 -13.93 18.83 -8.51
N LYS A 8 -12.77 18.36 -9.02
CA LYS A 8 -11.58 19.19 -9.35
C LYS A 8 -10.96 18.93 -10.73
N VAL A 9 -11.32 17.82 -11.38
CA VAL A 9 -10.71 17.31 -12.63
C VAL A 9 -11.81 16.79 -13.55
N ASN A 10 -11.67 17.00 -14.86
CA ASN A 10 -12.61 16.47 -15.86
C ASN A 10 -12.69 14.93 -15.78
N PRO A 11 -13.89 14.31 -15.73
CA PRO A 11 -14.06 12.86 -15.73
C PRO A 11 -13.18 12.08 -16.73
N ASP A 12 -12.95 12.60 -17.95
CA ASP A 12 -12.09 11.94 -18.94
C ASP A 12 -10.62 11.87 -18.50
N GLU A 13 -10.10 12.93 -17.87
CA GLU A 13 -8.73 13.02 -17.37
C GLU A 13 -8.50 12.08 -16.19
N GLN A 14 -9.52 11.85 -15.34
CA GLN A 14 -9.47 10.85 -14.25
C GLN A 14 -9.20 9.44 -14.79
N TYR A 15 -9.81 9.06 -15.93
CA TYR A 15 -9.55 7.77 -16.57
C TYR A 15 -8.18 7.70 -17.27
N VAL A 16 -7.63 8.82 -17.74
CA VAL A 16 -6.24 8.87 -18.24
C VAL A 16 -5.25 8.64 -17.10
N TRP A 17 -5.41 9.37 -15.99
CA TRP A 17 -4.55 9.24 -14.81
C TRP A 17 -4.55 7.81 -14.24
N ALA A 18 -5.73 7.19 -14.11
CA ALA A 18 -5.86 5.83 -13.59
C ALA A 18 -5.18 4.79 -14.50
N ARG A 19 -5.44 4.82 -15.82
CA ARG A 19 -4.81 3.91 -16.79
C ARG A 19 -3.28 4.02 -16.77
N ASN A 20 -2.74 5.24 -16.66
CA ASN A 20 -1.29 5.47 -16.62
C ASN A 20 -0.60 4.84 -15.38
N HIS A 21 -1.30 4.74 -14.24
CA HIS A 21 -0.78 4.06 -13.05
C HIS A 21 -0.90 2.55 -13.14
N ILE A 22 -2.01 2.05 -13.71
CA ILE A 22 -2.22 0.61 -13.89
C ILE A 22 -1.15 0.03 -14.83
N ARG A 23 -0.88 0.68 -15.98
CA ARG A 23 0.19 0.25 -16.92
C ARG A 23 1.52 0.00 -16.22
N LYS A 24 2.01 0.98 -15.45
CA LYS A 24 3.29 0.85 -14.71
C LYS A 24 3.29 -0.32 -13.71
N GLY A 25 2.15 -0.59 -13.05
CA GLY A 25 2.01 -1.75 -12.17
C GLY A 25 2.09 -3.07 -12.93
N LEU A 26 1.46 -3.16 -14.11
CA LEU A 26 1.53 -4.34 -14.97
C LEU A 26 2.93 -4.50 -15.60
N GLU A 27 3.57 -3.42 -16.07
CA GLU A 27 4.95 -3.40 -16.57
C GLU A 27 5.97 -3.89 -15.53
N ALA A 28 5.72 -3.65 -14.24
CA ALA A 28 6.54 -4.15 -13.15
C ALA A 28 6.26 -5.65 -12.86
N LEU A 29 4.99 -6.05 -12.77
CA LEU A 29 4.60 -7.45 -12.52
C LEU A 29 5.00 -8.40 -13.65
N GLU A 30 4.83 -7.99 -14.91
CA GLU A 30 5.22 -8.74 -16.12
C GLU A 30 6.71 -9.09 -16.11
N LYS A 31 7.57 -8.20 -15.57
CA LYS A 31 9.00 -8.44 -15.39
C LYS A 31 9.31 -9.23 -14.13
N LEU A 32 8.71 -8.86 -12.99
CA LEU A 32 8.97 -9.47 -11.69
C LEU A 32 8.66 -10.96 -11.66
N LEU A 33 7.59 -11.38 -12.36
CA LEU A 33 7.12 -12.77 -12.36
C LEU A 33 7.77 -13.63 -13.46
N HIS A 34 8.65 -13.07 -14.31
CA HIS A 34 9.16 -13.73 -15.51
C HIS A 34 9.84 -15.07 -15.21
N ASP A 35 10.74 -15.09 -14.23
CA ASP A 35 11.54 -16.27 -13.86
C ASP A 35 10.86 -17.16 -12.79
N TYR A 36 9.68 -16.76 -12.29
CA TYR A 36 8.98 -17.42 -11.18
C TYR A 36 7.63 -18.05 -11.56
N ALA A 37 6.99 -17.60 -12.64
CA ALA A 37 5.65 -18.02 -13.01
C ALA A 37 5.62 -19.36 -13.76
N GLY A 38 5.03 -20.39 -13.13
CA GLY A 38 4.66 -21.63 -13.79
C GLY A 38 3.27 -21.50 -14.43
N LYS A 39 2.40 -22.49 -14.23
CA LYS A 39 0.97 -22.40 -14.55
C LYS A 39 0.32 -21.14 -13.97
N TYR A 40 0.71 -20.75 -12.75
CA TYR A 40 0.22 -19.59 -12.00
C TYR A 40 1.38 -18.61 -11.67
N ALA A 41 1.15 -17.57 -10.87
CA ALA A 41 2.09 -16.46 -10.72
C ALA A 41 3.44 -16.84 -10.09
N THR A 42 3.47 -17.87 -9.24
CA THR A 42 4.68 -18.38 -8.58
C THR A 42 4.64 -19.91 -8.54
N GLY A 43 5.07 -20.56 -9.62
CA GLY A 43 4.97 -22.02 -9.82
C GLY A 43 3.63 -22.51 -10.40
N ASP A 44 3.35 -23.80 -10.20
CA ASP A 44 2.24 -24.53 -10.86
C ASP A 44 0.95 -24.65 -10.01
N GLU A 45 1.00 -24.23 -8.75
CA GLU A 45 -0.13 -24.19 -7.81
C GLU A 45 -0.56 -22.75 -7.49
N VAL A 46 -1.79 -22.58 -7.00
CA VAL A 46 -2.35 -21.26 -6.67
C VAL A 46 -1.89 -20.80 -5.30
N TYR A 47 -1.28 -19.63 -5.22
CA TYR A 47 -0.75 -19.02 -3.99
C TYR A 47 -1.30 -17.60 -3.77
N LEU A 48 -0.82 -16.93 -2.72
CA LEU A 48 -1.33 -15.62 -2.29
C LEU A 48 -1.17 -14.52 -3.36
N ALA A 49 -0.17 -14.63 -4.24
CA ALA A 49 0.05 -13.70 -5.35
C ALA A 49 -1.13 -13.70 -6.33
N ASP A 50 -1.63 -14.88 -6.70
CA ASP A 50 -2.72 -15.05 -7.67
C ASP A 50 -4.02 -14.38 -7.20
N CYS A 51 -4.33 -14.55 -5.90
CA CYS A 51 -5.46 -13.90 -5.23
C CYS A 51 -5.43 -12.37 -5.26
N PHE A 52 -4.25 -11.75 -5.46
CA PHE A 52 -4.08 -10.30 -5.58
C PHE A 52 -4.01 -9.85 -7.04
N ILE A 53 -3.40 -10.67 -7.92
CA ILE A 53 -3.22 -10.36 -9.34
C ILE A 53 -4.54 -10.50 -10.12
N ALA A 54 -5.30 -11.59 -9.92
CA ALA A 54 -6.53 -11.85 -10.66
C ALA A 54 -7.56 -10.68 -10.63
N PRO A 55 -7.98 -10.12 -9.48
CA PRO A 55 -8.90 -8.99 -9.45
C PRO A 55 -8.28 -7.70 -10.01
N GLN A 56 -6.96 -7.55 -9.96
CA GLN A 56 -6.26 -6.40 -10.56
C GLN A 56 -6.24 -6.46 -12.10
N LEU A 57 -6.12 -7.66 -12.68
CA LEU A 57 -6.22 -7.88 -14.13
C LEU A 57 -7.67 -7.74 -14.62
N TYR A 58 -8.65 -8.31 -13.90
CA TYR A 58 -10.08 -8.05 -14.16
C TYR A 58 -10.36 -6.54 -14.19
N GLY A 59 -9.87 -5.80 -13.19
CA GLY A 59 -10.03 -4.34 -13.12
C GLY A 59 -9.40 -3.62 -14.31
N ALA A 60 -8.16 -3.96 -14.68
CA ALA A 60 -7.46 -3.36 -15.83
C ALA A 60 -8.23 -3.57 -17.15
N ILE A 61 -8.67 -4.81 -17.40
CA ILE A 61 -9.35 -5.21 -18.64
C ILE A 61 -10.78 -4.66 -18.69
N LYS A 62 -11.61 -4.96 -17.68
CA LYS A 62 -13.07 -4.74 -17.71
C LYS A 62 -13.49 -3.33 -17.30
N ARG A 63 -12.79 -2.70 -16.34
CA ARG A 63 -13.16 -1.38 -15.79
C ARG A 63 -12.37 -0.23 -16.42
N PHE A 64 -11.14 -0.46 -16.84
CA PHE A 64 -10.26 0.56 -17.40
C PHE A 64 -9.95 0.37 -18.89
N SER A 65 -10.52 -0.65 -19.53
CA SER A 65 -10.38 -0.94 -20.97
C SER A 65 -8.92 -0.87 -21.44
N LEU A 66 -8.03 -1.50 -20.67
CA LEU A 66 -6.60 -1.44 -20.92
C LEU A 66 -6.19 -2.46 -21.99
N ASP A 67 -5.34 -2.02 -22.92
CA ASP A 67 -4.63 -2.93 -23.82
C ASP A 67 -3.67 -3.81 -23.02
N MET A 68 -3.81 -5.13 -23.20
CA MET A 68 -2.99 -6.16 -22.56
C MET A 68 -1.94 -6.76 -23.48
N THR A 69 -1.89 -6.35 -24.76
CA THR A 69 -0.88 -6.79 -25.74
C THR A 69 0.57 -6.64 -25.25
N PRO A 70 0.94 -5.60 -24.47
CA PRO A 70 2.28 -5.47 -23.89
C PRO A 70 2.59 -6.42 -22.72
N TYR A 71 1.61 -7.21 -22.25
CA TYR A 71 1.69 -8.02 -21.03
C TYR A 71 1.30 -9.50 -21.28
N PRO A 72 2.06 -10.24 -22.10
CA PRO A 72 1.74 -11.63 -22.45
C PRO A 72 1.72 -12.59 -21.25
N LEU A 73 2.62 -12.45 -20.28
CA LEU A 73 2.62 -13.28 -19.06
C LEU A 73 1.36 -13.01 -18.21
N LEU A 74 1.05 -11.75 -17.96
CA LEU A 74 -0.17 -11.40 -17.20
C LEU A 74 -1.45 -11.77 -17.96
N SER A 75 -1.45 -11.72 -19.29
CA SER A 75 -2.57 -12.20 -20.12
C SER A 75 -2.78 -13.71 -19.97
N ARG A 76 -1.70 -14.50 -20.05
CA ARG A 76 -1.70 -15.96 -19.79
C ARG A 76 -2.20 -16.28 -18.38
N LEU A 77 -1.76 -15.54 -17.37
CA LEU A 77 -2.21 -15.73 -15.99
C LEU A 77 -3.70 -15.42 -15.84
N ASN A 78 -4.20 -14.33 -16.45
CA ASN A 78 -5.63 -14.04 -16.51
C ASN A 78 -6.42 -15.18 -17.18
N GLU A 79 -5.95 -15.74 -18.30
CA GLU A 79 -6.58 -16.90 -18.93
C GLU A 79 -6.62 -18.12 -17.99
N ALA A 80 -5.52 -18.40 -17.27
CA ALA A 80 -5.42 -19.50 -16.32
C ALA A 80 -6.35 -19.33 -15.10
N TYR A 81 -6.52 -18.11 -14.57
CA TYR A 81 -7.48 -17.83 -13.50
C TYR A 81 -8.94 -18.01 -13.97
N ASN A 82 -9.26 -17.64 -15.21
CA ASN A 82 -10.60 -17.79 -15.77
C ASN A 82 -11.01 -19.26 -16.03
N GLN A 83 -10.10 -20.23 -15.86
CA GLN A 83 -10.43 -21.67 -15.86
C GLN A 83 -10.75 -22.23 -14.46
N LEU A 84 -10.59 -21.44 -13.39
CA LEU A 84 -10.75 -21.88 -12.01
C LEU A 84 -12.07 -21.39 -11.41
N PRO A 85 -12.99 -22.28 -10.97
CA PRO A 85 -14.26 -21.89 -10.38
C PRO A 85 -14.12 -20.87 -9.25
N ALA A 86 -13.17 -21.05 -8.34
CA ALA A 86 -12.95 -20.13 -7.22
C ALA A 86 -12.67 -18.66 -7.64
N PHE A 87 -12.05 -18.44 -8.80
CA PHE A 87 -11.84 -17.09 -9.33
C PHE A 87 -13.05 -16.58 -10.09
N VAL A 88 -13.71 -17.44 -10.90
CA VAL A 88 -14.95 -17.10 -11.62
C VAL A 88 -16.10 -16.76 -10.65
N ASP A 89 -16.30 -17.56 -9.62
CA ASP A 89 -17.32 -17.38 -8.57
C ASP A 89 -17.03 -16.13 -7.71
N SER A 90 -15.78 -15.67 -7.67
CA SER A 90 -15.36 -14.42 -6.99
C SER A 90 -15.52 -13.15 -7.84
N ALA A 91 -15.89 -13.29 -9.12
CA ALA A 91 -15.98 -12.17 -10.04
C ALA A 91 -17.07 -11.15 -9.64
N PRO A 92 -16.89 -9.83 -9.85
CA PRO A 92 -17.84 -8.80 -9.43
C PRO A 92 -19.25 -8.90 -10.04
N GLU A 93 -19.44 -9.62 -11.14
CA GLU A 93 -20.74 -9.94 -11.74
C GLU A 93 -21.50 -11.06 -11.00
N ASN A 94 -20.80 -11.88 -10.21
CA ASN A 94 -21.34 -13.10 -9.57
C ASN A 94 -21.61 -12.94 -8.06
N GLN A 95 -21.48 -11.73 -7.49
CA GLN A 95 -21.60 -11.51 -6.04
C GLN A 95 -23.05 -11.24 -5.59
N PRO A 96 -23.45 -11.63 -4.36
CA PRO A 96 -24.79 -11.39 -3.83
C PRO A 96 -25.07 -9.91 -3.47
N ASP A 97 -24.08 -9.02 -3.59
CA ASP A 97 -24.24 -7.58 -3.45
C ASP A 97 -24.00 -6.79 -4.76
N THR A 98 -23.77 -7.47 -5.88
CA THR A 98 -23.76 -6.88 -7.23
C THR A 98 -25.09 -6.15 -7.49
N PRO A 99 -25.08 -4.88 -7.95
CA PRO A 99 -26.31 -4.13 -8.16
C PRO A 99 -27.19 -4.70 -9.28
N ALA A 100 -28.22 -5.47 -8.90
CA ALA A 100 -29.28 -5.87 -9.82
C ALA A 100 -30.04 -4.63 -10.36
N SER A 101 -30.53 -4.73 -11.61
CA SER A 101 -31.35 -3.70 -12.24
C SER A 101 -32.75 -3.62 -11.59
N SER A 102 -32.83 -2.87 -10.49
CA SER A 102 -34.04 -2.30 -9.85
C SER A 102 -35.27 -3.22 -9.70
N VAL A 103 -35.46 -3.79 -8.50
CA VAL A 103 -36.73 -3.84 -7.73
C VAL A 103 -36.41 -4.37 -6.29
N GLU A 104 -37.39 -4.43 -5.39
CA GLU A 104 -37.25 -4.27 -3.94
C GLU A 104 -36.81 -5.50 -3.09
N GLN A 105 -36.78 -5.29 -1.77
CA GLN A 105 -35.98 -5.99 -0.76
C GLN A 105 -36.72 -7.09 0.01
N GLN A 106 -35.96 -8.00 0.62
CA GLN A 106 -36.11 -8.32 2.05
C GLN A 106 -34.75 -8.67 2.70
N LYS A 107 -34.61 -8.42 4.01
CA LYS A 107 -33.32 -8.48 4.73
C LYS A 107 -33.17 -9.76 5.58
N LYS A 108 -31.97 -10.35 5.57
CA LYS A 108 -31.21 -10.59 6.81
C LYS A 108 -29.72 -10.85 6.57
N LEU A 109 -28.87 -10.21 7.39
CA LEU A 109 -27.40 -10.28 7.46
C LEU A 109 -26.65 -9.93 6.16
N LYS A 110 -25.64 -9.05 6.27
CA LYS A 110 -24.81 -8.63 5.13
C LYS A 110 -23.42 -8.23 5.59
N LEU A 111 -22.40 -8.70 4.89
CA LEU A 111 -21.02 -8.21 4.98
C LEU A 111 -20.93 -6.83 4.32
N TYR A 112 -20.08 -5.94 4.84
CA TYR A 112 -19.78 -4.65 4.22
C TYR A 112 -18.32 -4.62 3.76
N SER A 113 -18.11 -4.53 2.45
CA SER A 113 -16.80 -4.27 1.81
C SER A 113 -16.87 -2.99 0.97
N ASN A 114 -15.74 -2.49 0.45
CA ASN A 114 -15.71 -1.30 -0.42
C ASN A 114 -14.66 -1.44 -1.53
N PHE A 115 -15.16 -1.51 -2.77
CA PHE A 115 -14.43 -1.79 -4.01
C PHE A 115 -13.57 -0.62 -4.56
N GLN A 116 -13.26 0.41 -3.77
CA GLN A 116 -12.63 1.65 -4.26
C GLN A 116 -11.15 1.89 -3.90
N SER A 117 -10.55 1.23 -2.90
CA SER A 117 -9.14 1.47 -2.55
C SER A 117 -8.49 0.37 -1.69
N THR A 118 -7.62 -0.46 -2.27
CA THR A 118 -6.86 -1.51 -1.55
C THR A 118 -5.54 -1.90 -2.22
N CYS A 119 -5.45 -1.96 -3.55
CA CYS A 119 -4.25 -2.46 -4.24
C CYS A 119 -3.18 -1.38 -4.43
N SER A 120 -3.57 -0.17 -4.84
CA SER A 120 -2.61 0.88 -5.23
C SER A 120 -1.79 1.45 -4.06
N HIS A 121 -2.27 1.30 -2.81
CA HIS A 121 -1.60 1.90 -1.65
C HIS A 121 -0.43 0.96 -1.19
N ARG A 122 -0.61 -0.38 -1.24
CA ARG A 122 0.38 -1.47 -0.93
C ARG A 122 1.84 -1.13 -1.16
N VAL A 123 2.16 -0.91 -2.44
CA VAL A 123 3.52 -0.90 -2.98
C VAL A 123 4.38 0.27 -2.49
N ARG A 124 3.90 1.23 -1.67
CA ARG A 124 4.59 2.55 -1.54
C ARG A 124 5.19 2.94 -0.17
N ILE A 125 4.72 2.48 1.00
CA ILE A 125 5.54 2.59 2.26
C ILE A 125 6.72 1.64 2.20
N ALA A 126 6.34 0.42 1.84
CA ALA A 126 7.12 -0.57 1.17
C ALA A 126 8.37 -0.05 0.47
N LEU A 127 8.25 1.09 -0.22
CA LEU A 127 9.28 1.63 -1.08
C LEU A 127 9.90 2.98 -0.61
N LYS A 128 10.23 3.13 0.70
CA LYS A 128 11.09 4.25 1.20
C LYS A 128 11.94 4.08 2.49
N LEU A 129 11.93 2.94 3.20
CA LEU A 129 12.49 2.83 4.57
C LEU A 129 14.01 2.55 4.74
N LYS A 130 14.80 2.26 3.69
CA LYS A 130 16.27 2.17 3.77
C LYS A 130 16.94 2.65 2.47
N GLU A 131 17.96 3.49 2.60
CA GLU A 131 18.83 3.87 1.48
C GLU A 131 19.78 2.71 1.13
N PHE A 132 19.66 2.17 -0.08
CA PHE A 132 20.65 1.25 -0.66
C PHE A 132 20.73 1.49 -2.17
N THR A 133 21.85 2.03 -2.64
CA THR A 133 22.00 2.54 -4.01
C THR A 133 23.06 1.78 -4.83
N LYS A 134 22.86 0.46 -5.00
CA LYS A 134 22.99 -0.22 -6.31
C LYS A 134 22.66 -1.73 -6.25
N LEU A 135 21.41 -2.07 -6.56
CA LEU A 135 21.03 -2.62 -7.88
C LEU A 135 19.53 -2.91 -7.90
N ASN A 136 18.76 -2.10 -8.63
CA ASN A 136 17.34 -2.38 -8.91
C ASN A 136 16.99 -1.95 -10.35
N PRO A 137 16.66 -2.87 -11.27
CA PRO A 137 16.26 -2.54 -12.65
C PRO A 137 14.82 -1.96 -12.75
N ILE A 138 14.08 -1.86 -11.65
CA ILE A 138 12.67 -1.43 -11.58
C ILE A 138 12.54 0.02 -11.06
N GLY A 139 13.52 0.54 -10.31
CA GLY A 139 13.61 1.97 -9.96
C GLY A 139 12.95 2.42 -8.65
N TYR A 140 12.86 1.54 -7.64
CA TYR A 140 12.33 1.88 -6.31
C TYR A 140 13.28 1.38 -5.17
N VAL A 141 13.46 2.15 -4.09
CA VAL A 141 14.13 1.74 -2.83
C VAL A 141 13.06 1.38 -1.78
N PRO A 142 13.35 0.83 -0.58
CA PRO A 142 14.44 -0.07 -0.31
C PRO A 142 14.27 -1.37 -1.09
N VAL A 143 15.38 -2.05 -1.25
CA VAL A 143 15.47 -3.42 -1.72
C VAL A 143 16.35 -4.13 -0.72
N LEU A 144 15.91 -5.28 -0.19
CA LEU A 144 16.79 -6.19 0.52
C LEU A 144 17.47 -7.08 -0.53
N VAL A 145 18.80 -7.14 -0.46
CA VAL A 145 19.61 -8.13 -1.17
C VAL A 145 20.15 -9.08 -0.12
N ASP A 146 20.00 -10.37 -0.37
CA ASP A 146 20.34 -11.46 0.55
C ASP A 146 21.02 -12.57 -0.27
N GLU A 147 22.35 -12.52 -0.33
CA GLU A 147 23.16 -13.25 -1.32
C GLU A 147 22.69 -12.94 -2.75
N ASP A 148 22.30 -13.94 -3.55
CA ASP A 148 21.77 -13.75 -4.90
C ASP A 148 20.25 -13.44 -4.93
N PHE A 149 19.55 -13.50 -3.79
CA PHE A 149 18.12 -13.20 -3.70
C PHE A 149 17.86 -11.70 -3.50
N VAL A 150 16.85 -11.17 -4.19
CA VAL A 150 16.52 -9.74 -4.21
C VAL A 150 15.02 -9.55 -3.99
N VAL A 151 14.64 -8.92 -2.87
CA VAL A 151 13.24 -8.62 -2.54
C VAL A 151 13.05 -7.13 -2.24
N SER A 152 12.21 -6.49 -3.06
CA SER A 152 11.70 -5.13 -2.84
C SER A 152 10.31 -5.18 -2.20
N ASP A 153 9.84 -4.05 -1.67
CA ASP A 153 8.62 -3.88 -0.85
C ASP A 153 8.81 -4.25 0.63
N SER A 154 8.80 -3.25 1.52
CA SER A 154 8.98 -3.43 2.97
C SER A 154 7.93 -4.30 3.67
N PHE A 155 6.75 -4.53 3.10
CA PHE A 155 5.81 -5.52 3.64
C PHE A 155 6.32 -6.92 3.30
N ALA A 156 6.74 -7.16 2.06
CA ALA A 156 7.38 -8.42 1.66
C ALA A 156 8.71 -8.66 2.40
N ILE A 157 9.56 -7.64 2.54
CA ILE A 157 10.82 -7.70 3.29
C ILE A 157 10.58 -8.03 4.77
N LEU A 158 9.60 -7.42 5.43
CA LEU A 158 9.33 -7.70 6.86
C LEU A 158 8.73 -9.11 7.07
N LEU A 159 7.93 -9.63 6.13
CA LEU A 159 7.52 -11.04 6.14
C LEU A 159 8.70 -12.00 5.88
N TYR A 160 9.60 -11.65 4.95
CA TYR A 160 10.81 -12.43 4.69
C TYR A 160 11.73 -12.49 5.92
N LEU A 161 11.86 -11.39 6.65
CA LEU A 161 12.67 -11.33 7.88
C LEU A 161 12.02 -12.08 9.05
N GLU A 162 10.69 -12.07 9.18
CA GLU A 162 9.93 -12.91 10.12
C GLU A 162 10.22 -14.41 9.89
N GLU A 163 10.19 -14.85 8.63
CA GLU A 163 10.47 -16.26 8.28
C GLU A 163 11.96 -16.62 8.39
N LYS A 164 12.88 -15.69 8.07
CA LYS A 164 14.34 -15.91 8.15
C LYS A 164 14.88 -15.88 9.58
N TYR A 165 14.25 -15.13 10.50
CA TYR A 165 14.73 -14.94 11.88
C TYR A 165 13.66 -15.25 12.95
N PRO A 166 13.10 -16.48 12.99
CA PRO A 166 11.95 -16.84 13.83
C PRO A 166 12.20 -16.79 15.35
N GLN A 167 13.45 -16.58 15.79
CA GLN A 167 13.80 -16.29 17.18
C GLN A 167 13.54 -14.83 17.61
N HIS A 168 13.25 -13.94 16.67
CA HIS A 168 12.92 -12.52 16.90
C HIS A 168 11.60 -12.15 16.20
N PRO A 169 10.46 -12.77 16.60
CA PRO A 169 9.21 -12.66 15.87
C PRO A 169 8.65 -11.23 15.90
N LEU A 170 8.36 -10.70 14.72
CA LEU A 170 7.59 -9.48 14.49
C LEU A 170 6.08 -9.78 14.44
N LEU A 171 5.64 -11.02 14.66
CA LEU A 171 4.22 -11.37 14.74
C LEU A 171 3.86 -12.14 16.01
N PRO A 172 2.70 -11.83 16.64
CA PRO A 172 2.21 -12.62 17.76
C PRO A 172 1.82 -14.03 17.30
N ARG A 173 2.00 -15.01 18.20
CA ARG A 173 1.58 -16.40 17.96
C ARG A 173 0.06 -16.58 17.88
N ASP A 174 -0.71 -15.66 18.46
CA ASP A 174 -2.17 -15.66 18.33
C ASP A 174 -2.59 -15.24 16.92
N LEU A 175 -3.42 -16.07 16.28
CA LEU A 175 -3.88 -15.89 14.91
C LEU A 175 -4.71 -14.60 14.74
N GLN A 176 -5.50 -14.21 15.75
CA GLN A 176 -6.35 -13.03 15.65
C GLN A 176 -5.51 -11.75 15.73
N ARG A 177 -4.65 -11.61 16.75
CA ARG A 177 -3.68 -10.51 16.86
C ARG A 177 -2.71 -10.45 15.68
N ARG A 178 -2.37 -11.59 15.07
CA ARG A 178 -1.55 -11.63 13.84
C ARG A 178 -2.31 -11.07 12.62
N ALA A 179 -3.60 -11.39 12.49
CA ALA A 179 -4.45 -10.79 11.46
C ALA A 179 -4.64 -9.27 11.67
N ILE A 180 -4.79 -8.81 12.92
CA ILE A 180 -4.83 -7.37 13.26
C ILE A 180 -3.50 -6.69 12.94
N ASN A 181 -2.35 -7.35 13.17
CA ASN A 181 -1.04 -6.84 12.76
C ASN A 181 -0.97 -6.61 11.24
N TYR A 182 -1.33 -7.61 10.44
CA TYR A 182 -1.42 -7.46 9.00
C TYR A 182 -2.39 -6.35 8.60
N GLN A 183 -3.56 -6.25 9.25
CA GLN A 183 -4.57 -5.23 8.93
C GLN A 183 -4.11 -3.82 9.27
N ALA A 184 -3.45 -3.60 10.41
CA ALA A 184 -2.94 -2.30 10.84
C ALA A 184 -1.74 -1.86 9.96
N ALA A 185 -0.79 -2.77 9.73
CA ALA A 185 0.28 -2.56 8.75
C ALA A 185 -0.30 -2.21 7.38
N ASN A 186 -1.37 -2.91 6.94
CA ASN A 186 -2.11 -2.64 5.70
C ASN A 186 -2.89 -1.30 5.73
N ILE A 187 -3.36 -0.79 6.86
CA ILE A 187 -3.97 0.55 6.93
C ILE A 187 -2.91 1.65 6.79
N VAL A 188 -1.67 1.38 7.18
CA VAL A 188 -0.54 2.30 6.97
C VAL A 188 0.01 2.16 5.55
N SER A 189 0.54 0.99 5.18
CA SER A 189 1.15 0.71 3.87
C SER A 189 0.13 0.61 2.74
N SER A 190 -0.91 -0.21 2.94
CA SER A 190 -1.69 -0.80 1.84
C SER A 190 -2.84 0.04 1.31
N SER A 191 -3.22 0.99 2.15
CA SER A 191 -4.06 4.18 1.93
C SER A 191 -3.13 5.40 2.34
N ILE A 192 -2.60 5.52 3.57
CA ILE A 192 -1.99 6.76 4.11
C ILE A 192 -0.84 7.29 3.25
N GLN A 193 0.38 6.79 3.42
CA GLN A 193 1.58 7.31 2.74
C GLN A 193 1.51 7.34 1.20
N PRO A 194 0.92 6.34 0.53
CA PRO A 194 0.85 6.32 -0.93
C PRO A 194 -0.09 7.38 -1.51
N LEU A 195 -0.92 7.99 -0.66
CA LEU A 195 -1.76 9.12 -1.00
C LEU A 195 -1.21 10.43 -0.41
N GLN A 196 -0.52 10.39 0.74
CA GLN A 196 0.19 11.56 1.29
C GLN A 196 1.34 12.01 0.38
N ASN A 197 2.10 11.06 -0.19
CA ASN A 197 3.19 11.32 -1.14
C ASN A 197 2.68 11.84 -2.51
N LEU A 198 1.36 11.86 -2.77
CA LEU A 198 0.78 12.56 -3.92
C LEU A 198 0.47 14.05 -3.62
N GLY A 199 0.57 14.45 -2.35
CA GLY A 199 0.36 15.81 -1.85
C GLY A 199 1.57 16.36 -1.10
N LEU A 200 2.78 16.02 -1.56
CA LEU A 200 4.03 16.62 -1.10
C LEU A 200 4.98 16.84 -2.29
N LEU A 201 5.16 18.10 -2.65
CA LEU A 201 6.24 18.56 -3.52
C LEU A 201 7.05 19.63 -2.78
N ASP A 202 7.92 19.19 -1.87
CA ASP A 202 9.04 20.02 -1.41
C ASP A 202 10.36 19.60 -2.10
N SER A 203 11.26 20.55 -2.12
CA SER A 203 12.47 20.70 -2.95
C SER A 203 13.39 19.49 -3.03
N THR A 204 13.67 18.79 -1.93
CA THR A 204 14.67 17.70 -1.89
C THR A 204 14.25 16.47 -2.70
N ILE A 205 12.98 16.05 -2.59
CA ILE A 205 12.45 14.91 -3.36
C ILE A 205 12.30 15.27 -4.85
N SER A 206 12.11 16.56 -5.17
CA SER A 206 11.99 17.05 -6.55
C SER A 206 13.26 16.80 -7.37
N ALA A 207 14.45 16.93 -6.78
CA ALA A 207 15.73 16.71 -7.45
C ALA A 207 15.92 15.25 -7.91
N PHE A 208 15.58 14.28 -7.06
CA PHE A 208 15.68 12.85 -7.41
C PHE A 208 14.64 12.43 -8.46
N LEU A 209 13.39 12.91 -8.32
CA LEU A 209 12.30 12.52 -9.23
C LEU A 209 12.34 13.23 -10.59
N SER A 210 12.96 14.41 -10.71
CA SER A 210 13.10 15.13 -11.99
C SER A 210 14.12 14.50 -12.94
N LEU A 211 14.95 13.58 -12.46
CA LEU A 211 15.82 12.73 -13.30
C LEU A 211 15.07 11.55 -13.95
N LEU A 212 13.82 11.28 -13.56
CA LEU A 212 12.99 10.23 -14.16
C LEU A 212 12.22 10.79 -15.37
N PRO A 213 12.23 10.13 -16.54
CA PRO A 213 11.88 10.76 -17.82
C PRO A 213 10.37 10.98 -18.08
N PHE A 214 9.48 10.83 -17.08
CA PHE A 214 8.02 10.95 -17.31
C PHE A 214 7.25 11.72 -16.24
N ASN A 215 6.51 12.71 -16.71
CA ASN A 215 6.30 13.95 -15.96
C ASN A 215 4.88 14.09 -15.38
N MET A 216 4.61 13.42 -14.25
CA MET A 216 3.41 13.71 -13.44
C MET A 216 3.59 14.99 -12.59
N GLN A 217 4.83 15.38 -12.27
CA GLN A 217 5.18 16.64 -11.61
C GLN A 217 4.45 17.81 -12.26
N LYS A 218 4.56 17.94 -13.59
CA LYS A 218 3.95 19.01 -14.37
C LYS A 218 2.42 19.04 -14.25
N TYR A 219 1.73 17.92 -14.46
CA TYR A 219 0.26 17.90 -14.47
C TYR A 219 -0.38 18.24 -13.12
N ILE A 220 0.25 17.90 -11.98
CA ILE A 220 -0.28 18.28 -10.65
C ILE A 220 0.19 19.69 -10.25
N ALA A 221 1.47 20.03 -10.44
CA ALA A 221 2.00 21.34 -10.06
C ALA A 221 1.43 22.51 -10.90
N GLU A 222 1.02 22.27 -12.16
CA GLU A 222 0.30 23.26 -12.99
C GLU A 222 -1.19 23.41 -12.61
N LYS A 223 -1.71 22.63 -11.64
CA LYS A 223 -3.14 22.55 -11.31
C LYS A 223 -3.48 22.68 -9.83
N VAL A 224 -2.55 22.40 -8.93
CA VAL A 224 -2.77 22.35 -7.47
C VAL A 224 -1.63 23.07 -6.76
N ASN A 225 -1.93 24.13 -6.01
CA ASN A 225 -0.92 24.89 -5.27
C ASN A 225 -0.35 24.09 -4.08
N SER A 226 0.73 24.57 -3.47
CA SER A 226 1.37 23.94 -2.29
C SER A 226 0.37 23.60 -1.18
N ASP A 227 -0.53 24.52 -0.89
CA ASP A 227 -1.36 24.49 0.31
C ASP A 227 -2.47 23.43 0.17
N GLU A 228 -3.05 23.31 -1.04
CA GLU A 228 -4.00 22.24 -1.38
C GLU A 228 -3.35 20.85 -1.32
N GLN A 229 -2.05 20.72 -1.62
CA GLN A 229 -1.32 19.45 -1.51
C GLN A 229 -1.21 19.01 -0.03
N TYR A 230 -0.79 19.90 0.88
CA TYR A 230 -0.76 19.65 2.33
C TYR A 230 -2.16 19.40 2.92
N VAL A 231 -3.22 19.99 2.36
CA VAL A 231 -4.61 19.68 2.73
C VAL A 231 -5.01 18.27 2.24
N TRP A 232 -4.68 17.89 1.00
CA TRP A 232 -4.94 16.54 0.49
C TRP A 232 -4.24 15.46 1.31
N ALA A 233 -2.98 15.67 1.69
CA ALA A 233 -2.20 14.70 2.44
C ALA A 233 -2.73 14.50 3.87
N ARG A 234 -2.93 15.59 4.64
CA ARG A 234 -3.57 15.54 5.98
C ARG A 234 -4.92 14.83 5.95
N ASN A 235 -5.74 15.07 4.93
CA ASN A 235 -7.04 14.42 4.74
C ASN A 235 -6.97 12.89 4.53
N HIS A 236 -5.84 12.34 4.08
CA HIS A 236 -5.66 10.89 3.93
C HIS A 236 -4.97 10.25 5.14
N ILE A 237 -4.06 10.99 5.80
CA ILE A 237 -3.46 10.57 7.08
C ILE A 237 -4.53 10.47 8.16
N GLY A 238 -5.31 11.53 8.36
CA GLY A 238 -6.35 11.56 9.39
C GLY A 238 -7.39 10.44 9.27
N LYS A 239 -7.78 10.10 8.03
CA LYS A 239 -8.72 8.98 7.77
C LYS A 239 -8.12 7.60 8.05
N GLY A 240 -6.81 7.44 7.84
CA GLY A 240 -6.11 6.23 8.23
C GLY A 240 -5.90 6.15 9.74
N PHE A 241 -5.62 7.27 10.40
CA PHE A 241 -5.47 7.36 11.85
C PHE A 241 -6.80 7.11 12.57
N GLU A 242 -7.91 7.69 12.09
CA GLU A 242 -9.26 7.32 12.50
C GLU A 242 -9.56 5.82 12.41
N ALA A 243 -9.01 5.13 11.40
CA ALA A 243 -9.20 3.70 11.21
C ALA A 243 -8.30 2.87 12.12
N LEU A 244 -7.08 3.33 12.42
CA LEU A 244 -6.15 2.69 13.35
C LEU A 244 -6.60 2.84 14.81
N GLU A 245 -7.05 4.04 15.23
CA GLU A 245 -7.67 4.27 16.56
C GLU A 245 -8.78 3.23 16.81
N LYS A 246 -9.72 3.11 15.85
CA LYS A 246 -10.88 2.21 15.94
C LYS A 246 -10.49 0.72 15.84
N LEU A 247 -9.44 0.38 15.07
CA LEU A 247 -8.97 -1.00 14.93
C LEU A 247 -8.21 -1.49 16.16
N LEU A 248 -7.37 -0.64 16.74
CA LEU A 248 -6.40 -1.05 17.77
C LEU A 248 -6.94 -0.90 19.20
N HIS A 249 -8.06 -0.19 19.39
CA HIS A 249 -8.70 0.06 20.69
C HIS A 249 -8.77 -1.18 21.61
N ASP A 250 -9.26 -2.31 21.09
CA ASP A 250 -9.46 -3.54 21.88
C ASP A 250 -8.22 -4.47 21.91
N TYR A 251 -7.15 -4.12 21.20
CA TYR A 251 -5.97 -4.96 21.02
C TYR A 251 -4.68 -4.38 21.63
N ALA A 252 -4.57 -3.06 21.75
CA ALA A 252 -3.36 -2.40 22.20
C ALA A 252 -3.10 -2.60 23.70
N GLY A 253 -1.87 -3.00 24.03
CA GLY A 253 -1.32 -2.95 25.38
C GLY A 253 -0.39 -1.75 25.48
N LYS A 254 0.84 -1.95 25.98
CA LYS A 254 1.94 -0.99 25.85
C LYS A 254 2.12 -0.53 24.40
N TYR A 255 2.05 -1.47 23.46
CA TYR A 255 2.21 -1.31 22.01
C TYR A 255 0.92 -1.67 21.25
N ALA A 256 0.90 -1.55 19.91
CA ALA A 256 -0.31 -1.53 19.09
C ALA A 256 -1.17 -2.79 19.21
N THR A 257 -0.59 -3.95 19.49
CA THR A 257 -1.30 -5.24 19.56
C THR A 257 -0.91 -6.11 20.75
N GLY A 258 -0.32 -5.53 21.80
CA GLY A 258 0.07 -6.20 23.03
C GLY A 258 1.10 -5.40 23.84
N ASP A 259 1.85 -6.08 24.70
CA ASP A 259 2.96 -5.48 25.46
C ASP A 259 4.34 -5.73 24.82
N GLU A 260 4.38 -6.47 23.71
CA GLU A 260 5.53 -6.66 22.82
C GLU A 260 5.35 -5.86 21.52
N VAL A 261 6.45 -5.56 20.84
CA VAL A 261 6.49 -4.83 19.56
C VAL A 261 6.32 -5.81 18.40
N TYR A 262 5.40 -5.54 17.50
CA TYR A 262 5.12 -6.38 16.32
C TYR A 262 5.01 -5.54 15.04
N LEU A 263 4.70 -6.20 13.91
CA LEU A 263 4.65 -5.64 12.56
C LEU A 263 3.83 -4.34 12.48
N ALA A 264 2.71 -4.24 13.19
CA ALA A 264 1.89 -3.03 13.22
C ALA A 264 2.70 -1.80 13.69
N ASP A 265 3.46 -1.96 14.78
CA ASP A 265 4.27 -0.90 15.39
C ASP A 265 5.35 -0.39 14.43
N CYS A 266 6.03 -1.31 13.72
CA CYS A 266 7.04 -1.02 12.71
C CYS A 266 6.50 -0.18 11.53
N PHE A 267 5.22 -0.28 11.21
CA PHE A 267 4.57 0.56 10.20
C PHE A 267 3.99 1.86 10.78
N ILE A 268 3.43 1.81 11.99
CA ILE A 268 2.73 2.94 12.62
C ILE A 268 3.71 4.04 13.07
N ALA A 269 4.82 3.70 13.72
CA ALA A 269 5.78 4.67 14.26
C ALA A 269 6.36 5.65 13.23
N PRO A 270 6.96 5.21 12.09
CA PRO A 270 7.47 6.15 11.08
C PRO A 270 6.37 6.99 10.43
N GLN A 271 5.12 6.50 10.40
CA GLN A 271 3.98 7.25 9.89
C GLN A 271 3.47 8.31 10.91
N LEU A 272 3.58 8.07 12.21
CA LEU A 272 3.32 9.06 13.25
C LEU A 272 4.37 10.17 13.26
N TYR A 273 5.65 9.79 13.16
CA TYR A 273 6.75 10.75 12.98
C TYR A 273 6.45 11.75 11.86
N ARG A 274 6.12 11.26 10.64
CA ARG A 274 5.79 12.13 9.50
C ARG A 274 4.53 12.97 9.73
N ALA A 275 3.47 12.36 10.27
CA ALA A 275 2.21 13.08 10.56
C ALA A 275 2.41 14.27 11.51
N ILE A 276 3.29 14.12 12.50
CA ILE A 276 3.61 15.16 13.48
C ILE A 276 4.59 16.19 12.90
N LYS A 277 5.74 15.75 12.38
CA LYS A 277 6.90 16.60 12.03
C LYS A 277 6.75 17.32 10.69
N GLU A 278 6.15 16.68 9.69
CA GLU A 278 6.12 17.14 8.30
C GLU A 278 4.74 17.67 7.89
N PHE A 279 3.68 17.11 8.49
CA PHE A 279 2.30 17.48 8.19
C PHE A 279 1.60 18.33 9.25
N SER A 280 2.21 18.51 10.43
CA SER A 280 1.62 19.25 11.56
C SER A 280 0.17 18.82 11.85
N LEU A 281 -0.08 17.50 11.87
CA LEU A 281 -1.40 16.95 12.12
C LEU A 281 -1.77 17.11 13.61
N ASP A 282 -3.02 17.49 13.88
CA ASP A 282 -3.53 17.56 15.25
C ASP A 282 -3.69 16.15 15.84
N MET A 283 -2.74 15.77 16.70
CA MET A 283 -2.71 14.49 17.37
C MET A 283 -3.68 14.40 18.57
N THR A 284 -4.29 15.50 19.02
CA THR A 284 -5.32 15.44 20.09
C THR A 284 -6.58 14.69 19.63
N LEU A 285 -6.78 14.57 18.31
CA LEU A 285 -7.82 13.76 17.67
C LEU A 285 -7.52 12.25 17.68
N TYR A 286 -6.29 11.85 18.03
CA TYR A 286 -5.77 10.48 17.93
C TYR A 286 -5.04 10.06 19.23
N PRO A 287 -5.77 9.87 20.35
CA PRO A 287 -5.17 9.65 21.67
C PRO A 287 -4.46 8.30 21.81
N LEU A 288 -4.96 7.22 21.20
CA LEU A 288 -4.28 5.92 21.25
C LEU A 288 -2.96 5.97 20.47
N LEU A 289 -2.99 6.55 19.28
CA LEU A 289 -1.80 6.74 18.44
C LEU A 289 -0.79 7.70 19.07
N SER A 290 -1.24 8.72 19.80
CA SER A 290 -0.35 9.60 20.58
C SER A 290 0.36 8.85 21.70
N ARG A 291 -0.38 8.05 22.49
CA ARG A 291 0.20 7.18 23.53
C ARG A 291 1.17 6.15 22.95
N LEU A 292 0.86 5.60 21.78
CA LEU A 292 1.76 4.68 21.07
C LEU A 292 3.05 5.41 20.61
N ASN A 293 2.94 6.62 20.08
CA ASN A 293 4.10 7.46 19.73
C ASN A 293 5.03 7.67 20.94
N GLU A 294 4.46 8.03 22.10
CA GLU A 294 5.21 8.16 23.36
C GLU A 294 5.91 6.86 23.74
N ALA A 295 5.24 5.71 23.63
CA ALA A 295 5.80 4.40 23.95
C ALA A 295 6.90 3.93 22.97
N TYR A 296 6.83 4.31 21.68
CA TYR A 296 7.89 4.05 20.70
C TYR A 296 9.12 4.91 20.97
N ASN A 297 8.94 6.18 21.36
CA ASN A 297 10.02 7.10 21.70
C ASN A 297 10.78 6.73 22.99
N GLN A 298 10.46 5.59 23.64
CA GLN A 298 11.21 5.00 24.75
C GLN A 298 12.01 3.74 24.34
N LEU A 299 12.06 3.42 23.04
CA LEU A 299 12.77 2.24 22.51
C LEU A 299 14.00 2.67 21.70
N PRO A 300 15.23 2.26 22.10
CA PRO A 300 16.45 2.57 21.36
C PRO A 300 16.36 2.16 19.89
N ALA A 301 15.84 0.96 19.58
CA ALA A 301 15.68 0.49 18.21
C ALA A 301 14.74 1.36 17.32
N PHE A 302 13.91 2.23 17.91
CA PHE A 302 13.09 3.20 17.18
C PHE A 302 13.83 4.55 17.06
N GLU A 303 14.53 4.98 18.11
CA GLU A 303 15.43 6.15 18.10
C GLU A 303 16.58 5.98 17.10
N ASP A 304 17.28 4.84 17.12
CA ASP A 304 18.32 4.44 16.16
C ASP A 304 17.81 4.40 14.70
N SER A 305 16.49 4.26 14.50
CA SER A 305 15.84 4.24 13.18
C SER A 305 15.26 5.59 12.74
N ALA A 306 15.36 6.63 13.57
CA ALA A 306 14.80 7.94 13.27
C ALA A 306 15.53 8.64 12.11
N PRO A 307 14.84 9.41 11.25
CA PRO A 307 15.46 10.09 10.10
C PRO A 307 16.56 11.10 10.46
N GLU A 308 16.59 11.61 11.70
CA GLU A 308 17.66 12.47 12.21
C GLU A 308 18.96 11.71 12.55
N ASN A 309 18.90 10.38 12.69
CA ASN A 309 19.99 9.53 13.20
C ASN A 309 20.63 8.61 12.13
N GLN A 310 20.34 8.81 10.83
CA GLN A 310 20.85 7.94 9.76
C GLN A 310 22.17 8.46 9.14
N PRO A 311 23.02 7.59 8.56
CA PRO A 311 24.29 8.02 7.96
C PRO A 311 24.15 8.92 6.72
N ASP A 312 22.98 8.94 6.09
CA ASP A 312 22.61 9.74 4.91
C ASP A 312 21.92 11.07 5.24
N THR A 313 21.62 11.34 6.51
CA THR A 313 20.95 12.57 6.97
C THR A 313 21.76 13.82 6.59
N PRO A 314 21.20 14.80 5.85
CA PRO A 314 21.92 16.02 5.48
C PRO A 314 22.37 16.87 6.68
N VAL A 315 23.58 17.45 6.56
CA VAL A 315 24.24 18.31 7.55
C VAL A 315 24.02 19.79 7.25
#